data_AF-A0A0N5DBU5-F1
#
_entry.id   AF-A0A0N5DBU5-F1
#
_cell.length_a   1.000
_cell.length_b   1.000
_cell.length_c   1.000
_cell.angle_alpha   90.00
_cell.angle_beta   90.00
_cell.angle_gamma   90.00
#
_symmetry.space_group_name_H-M   'P 1'
#
loop_
_entity.id
_entity.type
_entity.pdbx_description
1 polymer ?
#
loop_
_entity_poly.entity_id
_entity_poly.type
_entity_poly.pdbx_seq_one_letter_code
_entity_poly.pdbx_strand_id
1 'polypeptide(L)'
;MDCATAYEDQSTREAMISEFSYVHSCDLNYNVQLRIGSLEGNVSLIKKSHIVTGGNFFITVSVYCNNRQVGVPVSTSYKPPPSHVRTTLHSWDEWISLPIKINELSLDTFIHTCLWDVSETLEPRFVAHSSISLFSKRGVFRSGTIPLKMEMATKPDDYLRPLPPSVFTKQTGADRLQKLTKEYGERFIEHVDWLDRLTFPRIEQIKKEASELHYLCEVEQRCLYLIVEMMQVVCGDRIYSVVYYENEEESRTRNVHASFDPEIGLENLCEIKHHIMTRTARAGVIERELKPNASARDFLEKIIQSYMLLKC
;
A
#
# COMPACT_ATOMS: atom_id res chain seq x y z
N MET A 1 -68.39 -29.78 -4.50
CA MET A 1 -67.94 -30.16 -5.85
C MET A 1 -67.73 -28.91 -6.69
N ASP A 2 -66.65 -28.14 -6.62
CA ASP A 2 -65.55 -27.87 -5.68
C ASP A 2 -64.77 -26.74 -6.41
N CYS A 3 -64.78 -25.51 -5.86
CA CYS A 3 -63.60 -24.81 -5.31
C CYS A 3 -62.34 -24.88 -6.20
N ALA A 4 -61.94 -23.82 -6.90
CA ALA A 4 -61.40 -22.52 -6.45
C ALA A 4 -59.85 -22.50 -6.37
N THR A 5 -59.31 -21.51 -7.09
CA THR A 5 -58.12 -20.69 -6.83
C THR A 5 -56.72 -21.29 -6.96
N ALA A 6 -56.03 -20.74 -7.98
CA ALA A 6 -54.59 -20.61 -8.11
C ALA A 6 -53.97 -19.95 -6.88
N TYR A 7 -53.04 -20.64 -6.23
CA TYR A 7 -51.98 -20.11 -5.38
C TYR A 7 -50.93 -21.24 -5.30
N GLU A 8 -50.00 -21.28 -6.26
CA GLU A 8 -48.77 -22.07 -6.10
C GLU A 8 -47.63 -21.11 -5.76
N ASP A 9 -47.18 -21.29 -4.52
CA ASP A 9 -46.15 -20.62 -3.75
C ASP A 9 -45.00 -20.01 -4.58
N GLN A 10 -44.92 -18.68 -4.54
CA GLN A 10 -43.71 -17.90 -4.80
C GLN A 10 -42.77 -17.85 -3.57
N SER A 11 -43.02 -18.63 -2.53
CA SER A 11 -42.22 -18.65 -1.31
C SER A 11 -41.35 -19.91 -1.23
N THR A 12 -40.02 -19.73 -1.20
CA THR A 12 -38.92 -20.67 -0.83
C THR A 12 -37.69 -20.60 -1.76
N ARG A 13 -37.70 -19.74 -2.79
CA ARG A 13 -36.46 -19.21 -3.37
C ARG A 13 -35.97 -17.96 -2.62
N GLU A 14 -35.91 -18.05 -1.29
CA GLU A 14 -35.01 -17.20 -0.53
C GLU A 14 -33.60 -17.77 -0.70
N ALA A 15 -33.03 -17.55 -1.89
CA ALA A 15 -31.59 -17.55 -2.01
C ALA A 15 -31.10 -16.54 -0.95
N MET A 16 -30.28 -17.00 -0.01
CA MET A 16 -29.49 -16.14 0.88
C MET A 16 -28.67 -15.18 0.01
N ILE A 17 -29.28 -14.08 -0.41
CA ILE A 17 -28.56 -12.93 -0.91
C ILE A 17 -27.91 -12.38 0.35
N SER A 18 -26.68 -12.82 0.62
CA SER A 18 -25.82 -12.17 1.59
C SER A 18 -25.81 -10.68 1.23
N GLU A 19 -26.53 -9.89 2.01
CA GLU A 19 -26.73 -8.48 1.78
C GLU A 19 -25.35 -7.80 1.82
N PHE A 20 -24.87 -7.34 0.66
CA PHE A 20 -23.58 -6.66 0.58
C PHE A 20 -23.70 -5.33 1.32
N SER A 21 -23.23 -5.31 2.56
CA SER A 21 -23.24 -4.14 3.42
C SER A 21 -22.04 -3.26 3.07
N TYR A 22 -22.30 -2.02 2.64
CA TYR A 22 -21.24 -1.08 2.25
C TYR A 22 -21.43 0.29 2.90
N VAL A 23 -20.31 1.02 3.01
CA VAL A 23 -20.26 2.41 3.49
C VAL A 23 -19.42 3.21 2.51
N HIS A 24 -19.80 4.46 2.26
CA HIS A 24 -19.04 5.34 1.39
C HIS A 24 -17.78 5.89 2.05
N SER A 25 -16.69 6.03 1.29
CA SER A 25 -15.44 6.61 1.78
C SER A 25 -15.60 8.03 2.34
N CYS A 26 -16.46 8.85 1.72
CA CYS A 26 -16.75 10.23 2.18
C CYS A 26 -17.30 10.31 3.61
N ASP A 27 -18.05 9.30 4.03
CA ASP A 27 -18.75 9.31 5.32
C ASP A 27 -17.81 8.90 6.48
N LEU A 28 -16.64 8.37 6.17
CA LEU A 28 -15.68 7.84 7.14
C LEU A 28 -14.60 8.85 7.49
N ASN A 29 -14.77 9.51 8.64
CA ASN A 29 -13.82 10.48 9.19
C ASN A 29 -12.77 9.83 10.12
N TYR A 30 -12.30 8.64 9.77
CA TYR A 30 -11.30 7.88 10.52
C TYR A 30 -9.97 7.85 9.79
N ASN A 31 -8.88 7.79 10.55
CA ASN A 31 -7.54 7.62 9.99
C ASN A 31 -7.36 6.22 9.40
N VAL A 32 -6.60 6.10 8.32
CA VAL A 32 -6.25 4.80 7.76
C VAL A 32 -5.39 4.00 8.75
N GLN A 33 -5.79 2.78 9.04
CA GLN A 33 -5.11 1.86 9.95
C GLN A 33 -4.83 0.55 9.22
N LEU A 34 -3.66 0.00 9.51
CA LEU A 34 -3.23 -1.30 9.02
C LEU A 34 -2.34 -1.95 10.06
N ARG A 35 -2.40 -3.27 10.15
CA ARG A 35 -1.56 -4.07 11.01
C ARG A 35 -0.41 -4.65 10.21
N ILE A 36 0.80 -4.36 10.64
CA ILE A 36 2.01 -5.00 10.13
C ILE A 36 2.21 -6.30 10.89
N GLY A 37 1.98 -7.44 10.24
CA GLY A 37 2.00 -8.76 10.87
C GLY A 37 3.40 -9.34 10.96
N SER A 38 3.82 -10.03 9.90
CA SER A 38 5.08 -10.77 9.85
C SER A 38 5.83 -10.54 8.53
N LEU A 39 7.16 -10.56 8.60
CA LEU A 39 8.03 -10.74 7.45
C LEU A 39 8.32 -12.23 7.29
N GLU A 40 7.93 -12.80 6.16
CA GLU A 40 8.07 -14.21 5.86
C GLU A 40 8.91 -14.40 4.60
N GLY A 41 9.77 -15.42 4.59
CA GLY A 41 10.62 -15.70 3.43
C GLY A 41 11.84 -16.52 3.77
N ASN A 42 12.69 -16.73 2.77
CA ASN A 42 13.89 -17.55 2.93
C ASN A 42 15.06 -16.71 3.50
N VAL A 43 15.55 -17.12 4.68
CA VAL A 43 16.72 -16.54 5.37
C VAL A 43 17.96 -16.45 4.47
N SER A 44 18.10 -17.38 3.52
CA SER A 44 19.24 -17.46 2.61
C SER A 44 19.33 -16.24 1.68
N LEU A 45 18.22 -15.58 1.36
CA LEU A 45 18.22 -14.36 0.53
C LEU A 45 18.87 -13.20 1.24
N ILE A 46 18.47 -13.02 2.50
CA ILE A 46 18.97 -12.00 3.41
C ILE A 46 20.47 -12.21 3.62
N LYS A 47 20.89 -13.43 3.97
CA LYS A 47 22.29 -13.76 4.26
C LYS A 47 23.22 -13.70 3.04
N LYS A 48 22.74 -14.05 1.83
CA LYS A 48 23.56 -14.01 0.60
C LYS A 48 23.64 -12.64 -0.05
N SER A 49 22.69 -11.74 0.23
CA SER A 49 22.62 -10.45 -0.45
C SER A 49 23.73 -9.47 -0.03
N HIS A 50 24.41 -9.69 1.10
CA HIS A 50 25.31 -8.72 1.75
C HIS A 50 24.67 -7.35 2.08
N ILE A 51 23.39 -7.16 1.76
CA ILE A 51 22.62 -5.94 2.03
C ILE A 51 22.24 -5.89 3.51
N VAL A 52 21.84 -7.03 4.06
CA VAL A 52 21.47 -7.16 5.48
C VAL A 52 22.72 -7.49 6.30
N THR A 53 22.97 -6.66 7.30
CA THR A 53 24.16 -6.70 8.15
C THR A 53 23.79 -6.88 9.62
N GLY A 54 22.70 -6.24 10.08
CA GLY A 54 22.28 -6.26 11.49
C GLY A 54 21.26 -7.34 11.83
N GLY A 55 20.32 -7.61 10.91
CA GLY A 55 19.19 -8.51 11.16
C GLY A 55 18.13 -7.90 12.09
N ASN A 56 18.15 -6.58 12.29
CA ASN A 56 17.17 -5.85 13.08
C ASN A 56 16.28 -5.06 12.13
N PHE A 57 15.09 -5.58 11.88
CA PHE A 57 14.20 -5.02 10.88
C PHE A 57 13.16 -4.08 11.47
N PHE A 58 12.87 -3.01 10.75
CA PHE A 58 11.65 -2.23 10.92
C PHE A 58 11.09 -1.84 9.56
N ILE A 59 9.79 -1.57 9.53
CA ILE A 59 9.09 -1.19 8.31
C ILE A 59 8.65 0.25 8.44
N THR A 60 8.78 1.00 7.35
CA THR A 60 8.20 2.33 7.22
C THR A 60 7.12 2.30 6.15
N VAL A 61 6.00 2.92 6.44
CA VAL A 61 4.80 2.94 5.62
C VAL A 61 4.51 4.39 5.21
N SER A 62 4.48 4.64 3.91
CA SER A 62 4.21 5.93 3.30
C SER A 62 2.95 5.83 2.43
N VAL A 63 2.13 6.88 2.42
CA VAL A 63 0.93 6.95 1.59
C VAL A 63 1.20 7.86 0.40
N TYR A 64 0.77 7.44 -0.78
CA TYR A 64 0.86 8.20 -2.00
C TYR A 64 -0.52 8.34 -2.65
N CYS A 65 -0.83 9.56 -3.09
CA CYS A 65 -2.06 9.92 -3.80
C CYS A 65 -1.66 10.84 -4.96
N ASN A 66 -2.19 10.60 -6.16
CA ASN A 66 -1.81 11.33 -7.39
C ASN A 66 -0.29 11.41 -7.59
N ASN A 67 0.42 10.31 -7.32
CA ASN A 67 1.88 10.21 -7.36
C ASN A 67 2.64 11.18 -6.43
N ARG A 68 1.97 11.76 -5.42
CA ARG A 68 2.57 12.61 -4.40
C ARG A 68 2.45 11.93 -3.04
N GLN A 69 3.51 12.03 -2.24
CA GLN A 69 3.46 11.53 -0.87
C GLN A 69 2.51 12.41 -0.05
N VAL A 70 1.57 11.79 0.64
CA VAL A 70 0.64 12.47 1.54
C VAL A 70 0.89 12.02 2.96
N GLY A 71 1.05 12.99 3.86
CA GLY A 71 1.37 12.74 5.26
C GLY A 71 2.83 12.33 5.49
N VAL A 72 3.13 12.07 6.77
CA VAL A 72 4.46 11.67 7.22
C VAL A 72 4.56 10.13 7.19
N PRO A 73 5.69 9.55 6.76
CA PRO A 73 5.91 8.11 6.84
C PRO A 73 5.84 7.64 8.29
N VAL A 74 5.16 6.52 8.54
CA VAL A 74 5.04 5.95 9.89
C VAL A 74 5.80 4.64 9.95
N SER A 75 6.61 4.46 10.99
CA SER A 75 7.43 3.27 11.18
C SER A 75 6.88 2.35 12.26
N THR A 76 7.10 1.04 12.11
CA THR A 76 6.83 0.04 13.16
C THR A 76 7.74 0.25 14.37
N SER A 77 7.28 -0.20 15.55
CA SER A 77 8.15 -0.37 16.70
C SER A 77 9.26 -1.40 16.44
N TYR A 78 10.36 -1.28 17.18
CA TYR A 78 11.38 -2.31 17.18
C TYR A 78 10.90 -3.53 17.97
N LYS A 79 10.99 -4.72 17.37
CA LYS A 79 10.83 -5.99 18.07
C LYS A 79 12.08 -6.85 17.87
N PRO A 80 12.50 -7.66 18.86
CA PRO A 80 13.60 -8.58 18.66
C PRO A 80 13.21 -9.67 17.65
N PRO A 81 14.15 -10.16 16.83
CA PRO A 81 13.88 -11.25 15.90
C PRO A 81 13.42 -12.52 16.65
N PRO A 82 12.50 -13.31 16.06
CA PRO A 82 11.93 -14.48 16.72
C PRO A 82 12.99 -15.55 17.00
N SER A 83 12.88 -16.20 18.16
CA SER A 83 13.82 -17.24 18.65
C SER A 83 13.93 -18.45 17.72
N HIS A 84 12.90 -18.72 16.92
CA HIS A 84 12.85 -19.83 15.97
C HIS A 84 12.54 -19.32 14.56
N VAL A 85 13.58 -19.24 13.72
CA VAL A 85 13.46 -18.81 12.33
C VAL A 85 13.23 -20.04 11.45
N ARG A 86 11.97 -20.34 11.14
CA ARG A 86 11.62 -21.29 10.06
C ARG A 86 11.34 -20.54 8.77
N THR A 87 10.18 -19.89 8.72
CA THR A 87 9.65 -19.15 7.58
C THR A 87 9.43 -17.68 7.92
N THR A 88 9.09 -17.39 9.17
CA THR A 88 8.95 -16.03 9.70
C THR A 88 10.31 -15.48 10.13
N LEU A 89 10.73 -14.44 9.44
CA LEU A 89 12.00 -13.73 9.65
C LEU A 89 11.87 -12.68 10.75
N HIS A 90 10.70 -12.04 10.83
CA HIS A 90 10.39 -11.03 11.83
C HIS A 90 8.88 -10.98 12.06
N SER A 91 8.45 -10.64 13.28
CA SER A 91 7.04 -10.46 13.60
C SER A 91 6.88 -9.18 14.40
N TRP A 92 6.08 -8.25 13.86
CA TRP A 92 5.70 -7.02 14.55
C TRP A 92 4.33 -7.19 15.18
N ASP A 93 3.35 -7.68 14.44
CA ASP A 93 1.98 -7.80 14.92
C ASP A 93 1.41 -6.50 15.52
N GLU A 94 1.63 -5.38 14.82
CA GLU A 94 1.38 -4.03 15.35
C GLU A 94 0.43 -3.26 14.44
N TRP A 95 -0.61 -2.67 15.04
CA TRP A 95 -1.51 -1.73 14.36
C TRP A 95 -0.86 -0.35 14.26
N ILE A 96 -0.74 0.15 13.04
CA ILE A 96 -0.21 1.48 12.73
C ILE A 96 -1.36 2.34 12.20
N SER A 97 -1.48 3.55 12.74
CA SER A 97 -2.38 4.58 12.21
C SER A 97 -1.58 5.55 11.34
N LEU A 98 -1.99 5.68 10.09
CA LEU A 98 -1.45 6.66 9.15
C LEU A 98 -2.11 8.02 9.39
N PRO A 99 -1.39 9.15 9.22
CA PRO A 99 -1.91 10.49 9.47
C PRO A 99 -2.73 11.02 8.28
N ILE A 100 -3.62 10.19 7.74
CA ILE A 100 -4.51 10.51 6.63
C ILE A 100 -5.87 9.85 6.86
N LYS A 101 -6.94 10.58 6.57
CA LYS A 101 -8.30 10.09 6.75
C LYS A 101 -8.80 9.34 5.53
N ILE A 102 -9.74 8.42 5.72
CA ILE A 102 -10.34 7.62 4.64
C ILE A 102 -11.09 8.51 3.64
N ASN A 103 -11.77 9.55 4.10
CA ASN A 103 -12.49 10.51 3.26
C ASN A 103 -11.58 11.44 2.43
N GLU A 104 -10.29 11.51 2.74
CA GLU A 104 -9.29 12.31 2.02
C GLU A 104 -8.56 11.49 0.94
N LEU A 105 -8.80 10.18 0.88
CA LEU A 105 -8.16 9.29 -0.09
C LEU A 105 -8.83 9.39 -1.45
N SER A 106 -8.03 9.31 -2.50
CA SER A 106 -8.46 9.15 -3.90
C SER A 106 -8.46 7.67 -4.32
N LEU A 107 -9.11 7.34 -5.44
CA LEU A 107 -9.13 5.99 -6.01
C LEU A 107 -7.74 5.43 -6.33
N ASP A 108 -6.80 6.28 -6.75
CA ASP A 108 -5.44 5.90 -7.10
C ASP A 108 -4.51 5.82 -5.88
N THR A 109 -5.02 6.05 -4.68
CA THR A 109 -4.20 6.03 -3.47
C THR A 109 -3.58 4.64 -3.26
N PHE A 110 -2.28 4.62 -3.01
CA PHE A 110 -1.53 3.42 -2.70
C PHE A 110 -0.60 3.65 -1.51
N ILE A 111 -0.28 2.54 -0.84
CA ILE A 111 0.69 2.51 0.24
C ILE A 111 2.00 1.96 -0.32
N HIS A 112 3.09 2.60 0.07
CA HIS A 112 4.45 2.15 -0.15
C HIS A 112 5.08 1.76 1.19
N THR A 113 5.55 0.52 1.26
CA THR A 113 6.19 -0.07 2.43
C THR A 113 7.67 -0.26 2.13
N CYS A 114 8.53 0.20 3.03
CA CYS A 114 9.98 0.07 2.96
C CYS A 114 10.47 -0.75 4.14
N LEU A 115 11.25 -1.78 3.87
CA LEU A 115 11.97 -2.58 4.86
C LEU A 115 13.37 -2.00 5.07
N TRP A 116 13.70 -1.77 6.33
CA TRP A 116 14.98 -1.26 6.76
C TRP A 116 15.66 -2.24 7.70
N ASP A 117 16.99 -2.34 7.61
CA ASP A 117 17.84 -3.09 8.52
C ASP A 117 18.72 -2.12 9.31
N VAL A 118 18.74 -2.28 10.63
CA VAL A 118 19.60 -1.51 11.53
C VAL A 118 20.77 -2.37 11.96
N SER A 119 21.97 -1.98 11.51
CA SER A 119 23.21 -2.63 11.90
C SER A 119 23.83 -2.01 13.14
N GLU A 120 25.00 -2.51 13.56
CA GLU A 120 25.77 -1.98 14.69
C GLU A 120 26.12 -0.49 14.54
N THR A 121 26.14 0.04 13.30
CA THR A 121 26.40 1.46 13.04
C THR A 121 25.20 2.37 13.36
N LEU A 122 24.06 1.82 13.79
CA LEU A 122 22.79 2.52 14.07
C LEU A 122 22.18 3.28 12.87
N GLU A 123 22.81 3.21 11.70
CA GLU A 123 22.28 3.79 10.48
C GLU A 123 21.32 2.79 9.81
N PRO A 124 20.06 3.19 9.52
CA PRO A 124 19.10 2.33 8.85
C PRO A 124 19.50 2.16 7.39
N ARG A 125 19.66 0.90 6.97
CA ARG A 125 19.95 0.54 5.57
C ARG A 125 18.67 0.03 4.91
N PHE A 126 18.39 0.56 3.72
CA PHE A 126 17.27 0.10 2.93
C PHE A 126 17.54 -1.33 2.41
N VAL A 127 16.53 -2.20 2.49
CA VAL A 127 16.65 -3.61 2.11
C VAL A 127 15.70 -3.96 0.98
N ALA A 128 14.44 -3.59 1.14
CA ALA A 128 13.38 -3.98 0.21
C ALA A 128 12.21 -3.00 0.28
N HIS A 129 11.37 -3.03 -0.74
CA HIS A 129 10.12 -2.28 -0.74
C HIS A 129 8.97 -3.09 -1.36
N SER A 130 7.75 -2.67 -1.08
CA SER A 130 6.55 -3.14 -1.77
C SER A 130 5.51 -2.05 -1.78
N SER A 131 4.64 -2.06 -2.79
CA SER A 131 3.58 -1.08 -2.97
C SER A 131 2.24 -1.78 -3.22
N ILE A 132 1.16 -1.28 -2.64
CA ILE A 132 -0.19 -1.81 -2.83
C ILE A 132 -1.23 -0.70 -2.89
N SER A 133 -2.16 -0.81 -3.85
CA SER A 133 -3.31 0.11 -3.94
C SER A 133 -4.29 -0.11 -2.78
N LEU A 134 -4.74 0.96 -2.13
CA LEU A 134 -5.74 0.88 -1.06
C LEU A 134 -7.11 0.49 -1.61
N PHE A 135 -7.45 1.00 -2.79
CA PHE A 135 -8.68 0.63 -3.48
C PHE A 135 -8.43 -0.44 -4.54
N SER A 136 -9.41 -1.32 -4.69
CA SER A 136 -9.52 -2.25 -5.81
C SER A 136 -9.88 -1.51 -7.10
N LYS A 137 -9.72 -2.16 -8.26
CA LYS A 137 -10.18 -1.63 -9.56
C LYS A 137 -11.67 -1.30 -9.60
N ARG A 138 -12.46 -1.87 -8.68
CA ARG A 138 -13.90 -1.61 -8.51
C ARG A 138 -14.21 -0.48 -7.52
N GLY A 139 -13.19 0.23 -7.02
CA GLY A 139 -13.35 1.28 -6.00
C GLY A 139 -13.63 0.76 -4.59
N VAL A 140 -13.53 -0.55 -4.33
CA VAL A 140 -13.72 -1.11 -2.98
C VAL A 140 -12.39 -1.07 -2.23
N PHE A 141 -12.38 -0.51 -1.01
CA PHE A 141 -11.22 -0.51 -0.13
C PHE A 141 -10.82 -1.94 0.23
N ARG A 142 -9.53 -2.24 0.16
CA ARG A 142 -9.03 -3.59 0.47
C ARG A 142 -9.10 -3.85 1.97
N SER A 143 -9.72 -4.96 2.33
CA SER A 143 -9.87 -5.43 3.71
C SER A 143 -9.22 -6.81 3.91
N GLY A 144 -8.85 -7.08 5.17
CA GLY A 144 -8.29 -8.38 5.59
C GLY A 144 -6.79 -8.52 5.35
N THR A 145 -6.29 -9.74 5.51
CA THR A 145 -4.87 -10.07 5.42
C THR A 145 -4.41 -10.20 3.98
N ILE A 146 -3.35 -9.46 3.64
CA ILE A 146 -2.78 -9.37 2.30
C ILE A 146 -1.26 -9.63 2.38
N PRO A 147 -0.75 -10.67 1.70
CA PRO A 147 0.69 -10.85 1.54
C PRO A 147 1.21 -9.89 0.46
N LEU A 148 2.21 -9.08 0.83
CA LEU A 148 2.92 -8.17 -0.06
C LEU A 148 4.26 -8.77 -0.45
N LYS A 149 4.47 -9.07 -1.73
CA LYS A 149 5.79 -9.47 -2.21
C LYS A 149 6.73 -8.26 -2.14
N MET A 150 7.81 -8.41 -1.37
CA MET A 150 8.85 -7.40 -1.19
C MET A 150 9.93 -7.58 -2.27
N GLU A 151 10.25 -6.49 -2.96
CA GLU A 151 11.29 -6.42 -3.96
C GLU A 151 12.57 -5.90 -3.30
N MET A 152 13.63 -6.69 -3.36
CA MET A 152 14.93 -6.35 -2.78
C MET A 152 15.62 -5.31 -3.66
N ALA A 153 16.07 -4.20 -3.07
CA ALA A 153 16.75 -3.13 -3.78
C ALA A 153 17.72 -2.38 -2.85
N THR A 154 18.71 -1.69 -3.43
CA THR A 154 19.71 -0.92 -2.66
C THR A 154 19.24 0.49 -2.34
N LYS A 155 18.25 1.00 -3.08
CA LYS A 155 17.63 2.31 -2.88
C LYS A 155 16.12 2.22 -3.08
N PRO A 156 15.32 3.07 -2.41
CA PRO A 156 13.90 3.21 -2.71
C PRO A 156 13.72 3.59 -4.18
N ASP A 157 12.75 2.97 -4.85
CA ASP A 157 12.44 3.28 -6.26
C ASP A 157 11.90 4.71 -6.39
N ASP A 158 12.47 5.48 -7.33
CA ASP A 158 12.02 6.83 -7.66
C ASP A 158 10.68 6.82 -8.43
N TYR A 159 10.33 5.69 -9.07
CA TYR A 159 9.12 5.51 -9.87
C TYR A 159 8.11 4.59 -9.19
N LEU A 160 7.60 5.02 -8.05
CA LEU A 160 6.61 4.28 -7.28
C LEU A 160 5.35 3.99 -8.09
N ARG A 161 5.25 2.78 -8.65
CA ARG A 161 4.00 2.23 -9.17
C ARG A 161 3.49 1.17 -8.20
N PRO A 162 2.20 1.17 -7.85
CA PRO A 162 1.62 0.08 -7.09
C PRO A 162 1.75 -1.21 -7.90
N LEU A 163 2.46 -2.19 -7.34
CA LEU A 163 2.45 -3.52 -7.91
C LEU A 163 1.00 -4.04 -7.79
N PRO A 164 0.45 -4.73 -8.81
CA PRO A 164 -0.76 -5.49 -8.59
C PRO A 164 -0.52 -6.40 -7.38
N PRO A 165 -1.50 -6.53 -6.45
CA PRO A 165 -1.36 -7.44 -5.32
C PRO A 165 -0.90 -8.78 -5.87
N SER A 166 0.13 -9.39 -5.26
CA SER A 166 0.72 -10.61 -5.78
C SER A 166 -0.35 -11.67 -5.93
N VAL A 167 -0.86 -11.83 -7.15
CA VAL A 167 -1.72 -12.94 -7.52
C VAL A 167 -0.73 -14.09 -7.58
N PHE A 168 -0.80 -15.02 -6.63
CA PHE A 168 -0.05 -16.27 -6.69
C PHE A 168 -0.17 -16.82 -8.11
N THR A 169 0.93 -16.73 -8.87
CA THR A 169 0.96 -16.99 -10.30
C THR A 169 0.96 -18.49 -10.50
N LYS A 170 -0.24 -19.08 -10.42
CA LYS A 170 -0.73 -20.38 -10.87
C LYS A 170 -1.68 -20.86 -9.79
N GLN A 171 -2.98 -21.00 -10.12
CA GLN A 171 -4.01 -21.56 -9.24
C GLN A 171 -3.57 -22.96 -8.77
N THR A 172 -2.84 -23.00 -7.67
CA THR A 172 -2.45 -24.24 -7.01
C THR A 172 -3.62 -24.64 -6.12
N GLY A 173 -3.73 -25.93 -5.77
CA GLY A 173 -4.76 -26.39 -4.82
C GLY A 173 -4.81 -25.56 -3.52
N ALA A 174 -3.67 -25.00 -3.09
CA ALA A 174 -3.55 -24.10 -1.95
C ALA A 174 -4.26 -22.75 -2.10
N ASP A 175 -4.22 -22.12 -3.29
CA ASP A 175 -4.87 -20.82 -3.52
C ASP A 175 -6.39 -20.96 -3.49
N ARG A 176 -6.91 -22.08 -4.04
CA ARG A 176 -8.32 -22.43 -3.95
C ARG A 176 -8.75 -22.61 -2.49
N LEU A 177 -7.91 -23.25 -1.68
CA LEU A 177 -8.17 -23.42 -0.24
C LEU A 177 -8.10 -22.10 0.53
N GLN A 178 -7.20 -21.17 0.19
CA GLN A 178 -7.18 -19.84 0.81
C GLN A 178 -8.45 -19.05 0.51
N LYS A 179 -8.92 -19.06 -0.75
CA LYS A 179 -10.18 -18.44 -1.13
C LYS A 179 -11.37 -19.04 -0.36
N LEU A 180 -11.45 -20.37 -0.29
CA LEU A 180 -12.49 -21.06 0.48
C LEU A 180 -12.38 -20.82 2.00
N THR A 181 -11.17 -20.68 2.54
CA THR A 181 -10.97 -20.32 3.96
C THR A 181 -11.50 -18.91 4.23
N LYS A 182 -11.26 -17.98 3.31
CA LYS A 182 -11.77 -16.61 3.40
C LYS A 182 -13.30 -16.60 3.31
N GLU A 183 -13.88 -17.30 2.34
CA GLU A 183 -15.33 -17.43 2.17
C GLU A 183 -16.00 -18.08 3.40
N TYR A 184 -15.36 -19.08 4.00
CA TYR A 184 -15.79 -19.65 5.27
C TYR A 184 -15.75 -18.60 6.39
N GLY A 185 -14.66 -17.85 6.56
CA GLY A 185 -14.56 -16.79 7.58
C GLY A 185 -15.60 -15.67 7.40
N GLU A 186 -15.98 -15.39 6.16
CA GLU A 186 -17.02 -14.42 5.79
C GLU A 186 -18.46 -15.01 5.89
N ARG A 187 -18.63 -16.25 6.38
CA ARG A 187 -19.90 -16.99 6.50
C ARG A 187 -20.63 -17.25 5.17
N PHE A 188 -19.93 -17.24 4.04
CA PHE A 188 -20.48 -17.69 2.76
C PHE A 188 -20.60 -19.23 2.69
N ILE A 189 -19.93 -19.94 3.60
CA ILE A 189 -19.99 -21.39 3.73
C ILE A 189 -20.60 -21.71 5.10
N GLU A 190 -21.57 -22.64 5.12
CA GLU A 190 -22.21 -23.10 6.35
C GLU A 190 -21.17 -23.75 7.28
N HIS A 191 -21.16 -23.32 8.54
CA HIS A 191 -20.26 -23.87 9.54
C HIS A 191 -20.85 -25.17 10.08
N VAL A 192 -20.06 -26.24 10.04
CA VAL A 192 -20.48 -27.57 10.49
C VAL A 192 -19.38 -28.11 11.40
N ASP A 193 -19.57 -27.92 12.71
CA ASP A 193 -18.53 -28.16 13.74
C ASP A 193 -17.81 -29.51 13.62
N TRP A 194 -18.53 -30.59 13.31
CA TRP A 194 -17.91 -31.92 13.23
C TRP A 194 -17.04 -32.08 11.97
N LEU A 195 -17.45 -31.47 10.85
CA LEU A 195 -16.72 -31.50 9.59
C LEU A 195 -15.52 -30.54 9.68
N ASP A 196 -15.73 -29.37 10.27
CA ASP A 196 -14.73 -28.32 10.46
C ASP A 196 -13.55 -28.79 11.32
N ARG A 197 -13.81 -29.59 12.36
CA ARG A 197 -12.76 -30.26 13.16
C ARG A 197 -11.87 -31.19 12.34
N LEU A 198 -12.33 -31.72 11.22
CA LEU A 198 -11.57 -32.60 10.34
C LEU A 198 -10.96 -31.85 9.16
N THR A 199 -11.66 -30.87 8.61
CA THR A 199 -11.23 -30.10 7.45
C THR A 199 -10.12 -29.11 7.82
N PHE A 200 -10.18 -28.43 8.96
CA PHE A 200 -9.14 -27.46 9.33
C PHE A 200 -7.75 -28.08 9.49
N PRO A 201 -7.57 -29.19 10.24
CA PRO A 201 -6.26 -29.84 10.32
C PRO A 201 -5.77 -30.31 8.96
N ARG A 202 -6.69 -30.79 8.10
CA ARG A 202 -6.33 -31.23 6.75
C ARG A 202 -5.97 -30.05 5.83
N ILE A 203 -6.65 -28.91 5.95
CA ILE A 203 -6.34 -27.68 5.22
C ILE A 203 -4.98 -27.14 5.66
N GLU A 204 -4.67 -27.15 6.97
CA GLU A 204 -3.35 -26.78 7.48
C GLU A 204 -2.26 -27.71 6.96
N GLN A 205 -2.52 -29.02 6.96
CA GLN A 205 -1.59 -30.00 6.41
C GLN A 205 -1.36 -29.78 4.91
N ILE A 206 -2.41 -29.54 4.12
CA ILE A 206 -2.27 -29.25 2.68
C ILE A 206 -1.59 -27.90 2.45
N LYS A 207 -1.86 -26.87 3.27
CA LYS A 207 -1.12 -25.59 3.22
C LYS A 207 0.35 -25.80 3.51
N LYS A 208 0.69 -26.66 4.47
CA LYS A 208 2.07 -27.02 4.80
C LYS A 208 2.73 -27.84 3.69
N GLU A 209 2.07 -28.87 3.16
CA GLU A 209 2.55 -29.71 2.06
C GLU A 209 2.68 -28.92 0.76
N ALA A 210 1.75 -28.01 0.47
CA ALA A 210 1.83 -27.11 -0.68
C ALA A 210 2.91 -26.05 -0.48
N SER A 211 3.12 -25.57 0.75
CA SER A 211 4.28 -24.73 1.07
C SER A 211 5.59 -25.51 0.88
N GLU A 212 5.65 -26.79 1.28
CA GLU A 212 6.80 -27.69 1.10
C GLU A 212 7.01 -28.14 -0.37
N LEU A 213 5.95 -28.28 -1.18
CA LEU A 213 6.03 -28.60 -2.61
C LEU A 213 6.29 -27.36 -3.48
N HIS A 214 5.72 -26.21 -3.14
CA HIS A 214 6.11 -24.89 -3.67
C HIS A 214 7.57 -24.60 -3.34
N TYR A 215 8.04 -25.04 -2.17
CA TYR A 215 9.44 -25.05 -1.76
C TYR A 215 10.32 -26.00 -2.60
N LEU A 216 9.78 -26.89 -3.45
CA LEU A 216 10.56 -27.69 -4.41
C LEU A 216 10.61 -27.07 -5.83
N CYS A 217 9.83 -26.03 -6.12
CA CYS A 217 9.89 -25.32 -7.39
C CYS A 217 10.98 -24.24 -7.34
N GLU A 218 12.17 -24.55 -7.89
CA GLU A 218 13.43 -23.77 -7.82
C GLU A 218 13.38 -22.30 -8.29
N VAL A 219 12.23 -21.79 -8.76
CA VAL A 219 12.07 -20.44 -9.31
C VAL A 219 11.41 -19.46 -8.33
N GLU A 220 10.63 -19.93 -7.35
CA GLU A 220 9.88 -19.06 -6.40
C GLU A 220 10.49 -18.99 -4.98
N GLN A 221 11.52 -19.80 -4.68
CA GLN A 221 12.25 -19.81 -3.40
C GLN A 221 13.01 -18.51 -3.05
N ARG A 222 12.92 -17.46 -3.88
CA ARG A 222 13.68 -16.21 -3.74
C ARG A 222 12.84 -14.97 -3.43
N CYS A 223 11.62 -15.14 -2.92
CA CYS A 223 10.75 -14.00 -2.61
C CYS A 223 10.65 -13.77 -1.08
N LEU A 224 10.59 -12.50 -0.71
CA LEU A 224 10.30 -12.03 0.63
C LEU A 224 8.85 -11.53 0.65
N TYR A 225 8.07 -11.87 1.66
CA TYR A 225 6.67 -11.48 1.79
C TYR A 225 6.45 -10.73 3.10
N LEU A 226 5.75 -9.62 3.04
CA LEU A 226 5.27 -8.88 4.20
C LEU A 226 3.77 -9.12 4.35
N ILE A 227 3.35 -9.68 5.47
CA ILE A 227 1.94 -9.88 5.79
C ILE A 227 1.38 -8.58 6.37
N VAL A 228 0.45 -7.95 5.66
CA VAL A 228 -0.24 -6.74 6.09
C VAL A 228 -1.73 -7.02 6.23
N GLU A 229 -2.32 -6.70 7.38
CA GLU A 229 -3.76 -6.79 7.58
C GLU A 229 -4.37 -5.39 7.53
N MET A 230 -5.28 -5.18 6.57
CA MET A 230 -5.99 -3.91 6.41
C MET A 230 -7.15 -3.83 7.40
N MET A 231 -7.47 -2.62 7.87
CA MET A 231 -8.62 -2.40 8.73
C MET A 231 -9.93 -2.93 8.10
N GLN A 232 -10.89 -3.22 8.97
CA GLN A 232 -12.26 -3.54 8.58
C GLN A 232 -13.21 -2.64 9.34
N VAL A 233 -14.25 -2.17 8.66
CA VAL A 233 -15.30 -1.39 9.31
C VAL A 233 -16.36 -2.36 9.81
N VAL A 234 -16.54 -2.43 11.12
CA VAL A 234 -17.52 -3.30 11.78
C VAL A 234 -18.54 -2.40 12.48
N CYS A 235 -19.83 -2.64 12.23
CA CYS A 235 -20.92 -1.96 12.93
C CYS A 235 -21.93 -3.00 13.40
N GLY A 236 -22.08 -3.15 14.73
CA GLY A 236 -22.85 -4.23 15.32
C GLY A 236 -22.25 -5.60 15.01
N ASP A 237 -23.06 -6.51 14.45
CA ASP A 237 -22.66 -7.88 14.04
C ASP A 237 -22.35 -7.99 12.53
N ARG A 238 -22.25 -6.85 11.83
CA ARG A 238 -22.02 -6.82 10.37
C ARG A 238 -20.71 -6.14 10.02
N ILE A 239 -20.00 -6.74 9.07
CA ILE A 239 -18.79 -6.20 8.44
C ILE A 239 -19.22 -5.41 7.21
N TYR A 240 -18.76 -4.17 7.10
CA TYR A 240 -19.06 -3.27 6.00
C TYR A 240 -17.85 -3.12 5.08
N SER A 241 -18.08 -3.25 3.79
CA SER A 241 -17.06 -2.93 2.77
C SER A 241 -17.06 -1.42 2.49
N VAL A 242 -15.90 -0.78 2.58
CA VAL A 242 -15.79 0.64 2.23
C VAL A 242 -15.71 0.79 0.72
N VAL A 243 -16.62 1.55 0.14
CA VAL A 243 -16.69 1.82 -1.30
C VAL A 243 -16.33 3.28 -1.54
N TYR A 244 -15.37 3.50 -2.42
CA TYR A 244 -15.04 4.84 -2.88
C TYR A 244 -16.27 5.47 -3.53
N TYR A 245 -16.64 6.62 -3.00
CA TYR A 245 -17.65 7.47 -3.58
C TYR A 245 -17.14 8.89 -3.46
N GLU A 246 -17.36 9.69 -4.49
CA GLU A 246 -17.08 11.10 -4.48
C GLU A 246 -18.33 11.79 -4.98
N ASN A 247 -18.86 12.71 -4.18
CA ASN A 247 -20.13 13.33 -4.48
C ASN A 247 -19.93 14.36 -5.61
N GLU A 248 -20.40 14.06 -6.83
CA GLU A 248 -20.16 14.90 -8.02
C GLU A 248 -20.61 16.36 -7.82
N GLU A 249 -21.61 16.62 -6.96
CA GLU A 249 -22.09 17.96 -6.66
C GLU A 249 -21.11 18.77 -5.79
N GLU A 250 -20.43 18.13 -4.85
CA GLU A 250 -19.33 18.73 -4.08
C GLU A 250 -18.06 18.86 -4.93
N SER A 251 -17.77 17.89 -5.80
CA SER A 251 -16.66 18.00 -6.75
C SER A 251 -16.92 19.09 -7.78
N ARG A 252 -18.18 19.32 -8.22
CA ARG A 252 -18.54 20.46 -9.08
C ARG A 252 -18.45 21.78 -8.32
N THR A 253 -18.87 21.87 -7.05
CA THR A 253 -18.71 23.13 -6.29
C THR A 253 -17.26 23.42 -5.93
N ARG A 254 -16.44 22.40 -5.65
CA ARG A 254 -14.97 22.49 -5.56
C ARG A 254 -14.36 22.85 -6.91
N ASN A 255 -14.80 22.29 -8.03
CA ASN A 255 -14.27 22.58 -9.36
C ASN A 255 -14.79 23.90 -9.96
N VAL A 256 -15.89 24.46 -9.43
CA VAL A 256 -16.42 25.77 -9.85
C VAL A 256 -15.71 26.91 -9.10
N HIS A 257 -15.03 26.64 -7.97
CA HIS A 257 -14.24 27.64 -7.23
C HIS A 257 -12.76 27.30 -7.04
N ALA A 258 -12.30 26.11 -7.36
CA ALA A 258 -10.90 25.82 -7.60
C ALA A 258 -10.60 26.16 -9.06
N SER A 259 -10.52 27.46 -9.34
CA SER A 259 -9.44 27.89 -10.20
C SER A 259 -8.18 27.46 -9.48
N PHE A 260 -7.75 26.22 -9.72
CA PHE A 260 -6.40 25.80 -9.39
C PHE A 260 -5.54 26.87 -10.04
N ASP A 261 -4.87 27.67 -9.20
CA ASP A 261 -3.86 28.57 -9.69
C ASP A 261 -2.90 27.69 -10.50
N PRO A 262 -2.77 27.89 -11.82
CA PRO A 262 -1.86 27.11 -12.62
C PRO A 262 -0.41 27.24 -12.12
N GLU A 263 -0.15 28.19 -11.23
CA GLU A 263 1.13 28.39 -10.54
C GLU A 263 1.27 27.66 -9.19
N ILE A 264 0.27 26.89 -8.73
CA ILE A 264 0.39 26.17 -7.45
C ILE A 264 1.38 25.01 -7.56
N GLY A 265 2.54 25.17 -6.94
CA GLY A 265 3.69 24.25 -7.06
C GLY A 265 4.76 24.73 -8.06
N LEU A 266 4.52 25.84 -8.75
CA LEU A 266 5.60 26.62 -9.37
C LEU A 266 6.24 27.53 -8.31
N GLU A 267 7.49 27.83 -8.55
CA GLU A 267 8.27 28.77 -7.76
C GLU A 267 7.62 30.17 -7.81
N ASN A 268 7.22 30.72 -6.66
CA ASN A 268 6.55 32.00 -6.59
C ASN A 268 7.51 33.13 -7.03
N LEU A 269 7.31 33.64 -8.25
CA LEU A 269 8.19 34.64 -8.86
C LEU A 269 8.24 35.94 -8.06
N CYS A 270 7.15 36.30 -7.38
CA CYS A 270 7.09 37.49 -6.53
C CYS A 270 7.96 37.30 -5.28
N GLU A 271 7.89 36.13 -4.64
CA GLU A 271 8.72 35.80 -3.48
C GLU A 271 10.20 35.66 -3.86
N ILE A 272 10.50 35.00 -4.98
CA ILE A 272 11.88 34.87 -5.49
C ILE A 272 12.44 36.23 -5.85
N LYS A 273 11.68 37.06 -6.56
CA LYS A 273 12.07 38.44 -6.85
C LYS A 273 12.31 39.22 -5.55
N HIS A 274 11.42 39.10 -4.57
CA HIS A 274 11.57 39.79 -3.30
C HIS A 274 12.81 39.30 -2.53
N HIS A 275 13.06 37.99 -2.53
CA HIS A 275 14.21 37.36 -1.89
C HIS A 275 15.53 37.78 -2.57
N ILE A 276 15.60 37.70 -3.90
CA ILE A 276 16.74 38.14 -4.70
C ILE A 276 16.97 39.63 -4.49
N MET A 277 15.95 40.48 -4.63
CA MET A 277 16.09 41.92 -4.44
C MET A 277 16.56 42.27 -3.02
N THR A 278 16.04 41.61 -1.99
CA THR A 278 16.43 41.85 -0.60
C THR A 278 17.87 41.42 -0.36
N ARG A 279 18.29 40.30 -0.96
CA ARG A 279 19.68 39.83 -0.91
C ARG A 279 20.60 40.80 -1.68
N THR A 280 20.27 41.18 -2.90
CA THR A 280 21.06 42.11 -3.73
C THR A 280 21.13 43.53 -3.15
N ALA A 281 20.08 43.99 -2.46
CA ALA A 281 20.11 45.27 -1.76
C ALA A 281 21.08 45.24 -0.55
N ARG A 282 21.29 44.06 0.05
CA ARG A 282 22.23 43.83 1.15
C ARG A 282 23.61 43.39 0.65
N ALA A 283 23.71 42.98 -0.61
CA ALA A 283 24.92 42.61 -1.30
C ALA A 283 25.82 43.84 -1.51
N GLY A 284 26.95 43.88 -0.80
CA GLY A 284 27.97 44.90 -1.01
C GLY A 284 28.67 44.77 -2.37
N VAL A 285 29.60 45.69 -2.66
CA VAL A 285 30.38 45.75 -3.92
C VAL A 285 31.06 44.41 -4.28
N ILE A 286 31.40 43.60 -3.28
CA ILE A 286 32.11 42.32 -3.40
C ILE A 286 31.24 41.21 -4.04
N GLU A 287 29.93 41.18 -3.80
CA GLU A 287 29.04 40.16 -4.41
C GLU A 287 28.81 40.43 -5.92
N ARG A 288 29.03 41.66 -6.41
CA ARG A 288 28.88 42.01 -7.84
C ARG A 288 29.98 41.48 -8.74
N GLU A 289 31.13 41.14 -8.17
CA GLU A 289 32.29 40.60 -8.90
C GLU A 289 32.40 39.07 -8.79
N LEU A 290 31.44 38.41 -8.12
CA LEU A 290 31.43 36.96 -8.02
C LEU A 290 31.17 36.33 -9.39
N LYS A 291 32.10 35.45 -9.78
CA LYS A 291 31.91 34.60 -10.95
C LYS A 291 30.71 33.66 -10.73
N PRO A 292 29.94 33.36 -11.79
CA PRO A 292 28.81 32.44 -11.68
C PRO A 292 29.26 31.08 -11.17
N ASN A 293 28.42 30.43 -10.35
CA ASN A 293 28.65 29.06 -9.91
C ASN A 293 28.53 28.09 -11.12
N ALA A 294 29.08 26.88 -10.98
CA ALA A 294 29.13 25.91 -12.08
C ALA A 294 27.74 25.61 -12.66
N SER A 295 26.72 25.49 -11.79
CA SER A 295 25.34 25.27 -12.20
C SER A 295 24.75 26.43 -13.03
N ALA A 296 25.00 27.68 -12.65
CA ALA A 296 24.55 28.85 -13.39
C ALA A 296 25.29 28.98 -14.74
N ARG A 297 26.58 28.66 -14.79
CA ARG A 297 27.35 28.63 -16.04
C ARG A 297 26.74 27.62 -17.02
N ASP A 298 26.52 26.39 -16.58
CA ASP A 298 26.03 25.31 -17.45
C ASP A 298 24.58 25.59 -17.93
N PHE A 299 23.76 26.23 -17.09
CA PHE A 299 22.43 26.72 -17.48
C PHE A 299 22.48 27.84 -18.53
N LEU A 300 23.35 28.84 -18.34
CA LEU A 300 23.54 29.93 -19.30
C LEU A 300 24.05 29.41 -20.65
N GLU A 301 24.96 28.45 -20.63
CA GLU A 301 25.49 27.82 -21.84
C GLU A 301 24.40 27.07 -22.61
N LYS A 302 23.51 26.38 -21.90
CA LYS A 302 22.33 25.73 -22.49
C LYS A 302 21.38 26.74 -23.14
N ILE A 303 21.16 27.91 -22.52
CA ILE A 303 20.35 28.98 -23.09
C ILE A 303 21.01 29.54 -24.35
N ILE A 304 22.30 29.85 -24.31
CA ILE A 304 23.03 30.40 -25.46
C ILE A 304 22.99 29.42 -26.64
N GLN A 305 23.20 28.13 -26.38
CA GLN A 305 23.09 27.09 -27.41
C GLN A 305 21.67 27.00 -27.99
N SER A 306 20.64 27.09 -27.14
CA SER A 306 19.25 27.09 -27.62
C SER A 306 18.92 28.29 -28.51
N TYR A 307 19.45 29.48 -28.19
CA TYR A 307 19.24 30.70 -28.98
C TYR A 307 20.04 30.70 -30.29
N MET A 308 21.20 30.05 -30.31
CA MET A 308 22.00 29.84 -31.53
C MET A 308 21.32 28.86 -32.49
N LEU A 309 20.66 27.82 -31.98
CA LEU A 309 19.91 26.86 -32.80
C LEU A 309 18.62 27.44 -33.40
N LEU A 310 18.05 28.49 -32.80
CA LEU A 310 16.87 29.20 -33.31
C LEU A 310 17.20 30.27 -34.37
N LYS A 311 18.49 30.56 -34.60
CA LYS A 311 18.97 31.53 -35.60
C LYS A 311 19.67 30.89 -36.81
N CYS A 312 19.65 29.56 -36.93
CA CYS A 312 20.08 28.83 -38.13
C CYS A 312 18.88 28.25 -38.86
#